data_AF-A0A934B5L9-F1
#
_entry.id   AF-A0A934B5L9-F1
#
_cell.length_a   1.000
_cell.length_b   1.000
_cell.length_c   1.000
_cell.angle_alpha   90.00
_cell.angle_beta   90.00
_cell.angle_gamma   90.00
#
_symmetry.space_group_name_H-M   'P 1'
#
loop_
_entity.id
_entity.type
_entity.pdbx_description
1 polymer ?
#
loop_
_entity_poly.entity_id
_entity_poly.type
_entity_poly.pdbx_seq_one_letter_code
_entity_poly.pdbx_strand_id
1 'polypeptide(L)'
;MISKLSVIKNIKISSKVLFIAIMGLVIILAYAAGIAYMGMDGTKTLEMIYQHKVMPLDDLRQIQFVFREIEYRMVGVKAEIADAIPSGKHLNESIGKIDALWGDINKAITVDDLMRKEIEGFEKGYDGFKAVASRLEKVYLGN
;
A
#
# COMPACT_ATOMS: atom_id res chain seq x y z
N MET A 1 31.05 21.05 52.84
CA MET A 1 29.70 21.08 52.19
C MET A 1 28.97 22.43 52.34
N ILE A 2 29.68 23.56 52.57
CA ILE A 2 29.05 24.87 52.87
C ILE A 2 29.25 25.90 51.75
N SER A 3 30.17 25.70 50.79
CA SER A 3 30.45 26.74 49.78
C SER A 3 29.42 26.86 48.64
N LYS A 4 28.63 25.80 48.36
CA LYS A 4 27.61 25.84 47.27
C LYS A 4 26.35 26.63 47.65
N LEU A 5 26.06 26.81 48.93
CA LEU A 5 24.90 27.57 49.42
C LEU A 5 25.11 29.09 49.34
N SER A 6 26.35 29.56 49.34
CA SER A 6 26.70 30.99 49.26
C SER A 6 26.50 31.57 47.85
N VAL A 7 26.79 30.80 46.80
CA VAL A 7 26.72 31.26 45.40
C VAL A 7 25.28 31.60 44.98
N ILE A 8 24.27 30.92 45.54
CA ILE A 8 22.85 31.12 45.21
C ILE A 8 22.27 32.39 45.87
N LYS A 9 22.90 32.85 46.96
CA LYS A 9 22.41 33.99 47.77
C LYS A 9 22.75 35.36 47.17
N ASN A 10 23.79 35.45 46.34
CA ASN A 10 24.28 36.70 45.73
C ASN A 10 23.77 36.95 44.29
N ILE A 11 22.88 36.11 43.77
CA ILE A 11 22.31 36.27 42.42
C ILE A 11 21.12 37.24 42.51
N LYS A 12 21.21 38.36 41.77
CA LYS A 12 20.11 39.34 41.64
C LYS A 12 18.83 38.63 41.22
N ILE A 13 17.69 39.04 41.78
CA ILE A 13 16.36 38.47 41.50
C ILE A 13 16.08 38.45 39.99
N SER A 14 16.56 39.45 39.24
CA SER A 14 16.44 39.49 37.77
C SER A 14 17.08 38.29 37.06
N SER A 15 18.26 37.82 37.50
CA SER A 15 18.91 36.64 36.93
C SER A 15 18.15 35.35 37.26
N LYS A 16 17.47 35.27 38.41
CA LYS A 16 16.63 34.12 38.75
C LYS A 16 15.38 34.06 37.87
N VAL A 17 14.73 35.21 37.64
CA VAL A 17 13.58 35.32 36.74
C VAL A 17 13.98 35.01 35.29
N LEU A 18 15.13 35.53 34.84
CA LEU A 18 15.64 35.30 33.48
C LEU A 18 16.02 33.83 33.26
N PHE A 19 16.59 33.17 34.27
CA PHE A 19 16.85 31.73 34.24
C PHE A 19 15.57 30.89 34.10
N ILE A 20 14.52 31.23 34.85
CA ILE A 20 13.22 30.56 34.75
C ILE A 20 12.59 30.77 33.37
N ALA A 21 12.68 32.00 32.83
CA ALA A 21 12.17 32.31 31.49
C ALA A 21 12.91 31.50 30.40
N ILE A 22 14.24 31.41 30.47
CA ILE A 22 15.05 30.61 29.53
C ILE A 22 14.69 29.13 29.66
N MET A 23 14.60 28.61 30.89
CA MET A 23 14.21 27.22 31.13
C MET A 23 12.83 26.88 30.55
N GLY A 24 11.85 27.78 30.74
CA GLY A 24 10.52 27.61 30.15
C GLY A 24 10.57 27.55 28.62
N LEU A 25 11.39 28.41 27.99
CA LEU A 25 11.58 28.45 26.55
C LEU A 25 12.23 27.16 26.02
N VAL A 26 13.24 26.64 26.72
CA VAL A 26 13.89 25.36 26.38
C VAL A 26 12.92 24.20 26.44
N ILE A 27 12.06 24.14 27.47
CA ILE A 27 11.05 23.08 27.60
C ILE A 27 10.06 23.14 26.44
N ILE A 28 9.56 24.33 26.09
CA ILE A 28 8.62 24.50 24.98
C ILE A 28 9.25 24.05 23.65
N LEU A 29 10.50 24.45 23.38
CA LEU A 29 11.21 24.04 22.17
C LEU A 29 11.44 22.53 22.11
N ALA A 30 11.79 21.90 23.24
CA ALA A 30 11.96 20.45 23.31
C ALA A 30 10.64 19.70 23.01
N TYR A 31 9.51 20.18 23.56
CA TYR A 31 8.20 19.61 23.26
C TYR A 31 7.81 19.79 21.79
N ALA A 32 8.01 20.99 21.22
CA ALA A 32 7.72 21.25 19.81
C ALA A 32 8.54 20.34 18.88
N ALA A 33 9.83 20.17 19.15
CA ALA A 33 10.71 19.27 18.41
C ALA A 33 10.26 17.80 18.54
N GLY A 34 9.87 17.37 19.74
CA GLY A 34 9.35 16.02 19.98
C GLY A 34 8.06 15.73 19.22
N ILE A 35 7.10 16.67 19.23
CA ILE A 35 5.84 16.56 18.49
C ILE A 35 6.10 16.52 16.99
N ALA A 36 6.97 17.38 16.48
CA ALA A 36 7.34 17.39 15.06
C ALA A 36 7.97 16.06 14.62
N TYR A 37 8.90 15.52 15.43
CA TYR A 37 9.53 14.23 15.17
C TYR A 37 8.52 13.07 15.16
N MET A 38 7.65 13.00 16.17
CA MET A 38 6.59 11.99 16.23
C MET A 38 5.61 12.11 15.06
N GLY A 39 5.27 13.34 14.64
CA GLY A 39 4.43 13.59 13.48
C GLY A 39 5.05 13.07 12.17
N MET A 40 6.35 13.30 11.98
CA MET A 40 7.09 12.80 10.80
C MET A 40 7.20 11.27 10.77
N ASP A 41 7.29 10.62 11.93
CA ASP A 41 7.37 9.16 12.01
C ASP A 41 5.99 8.50 11.79
N GLY A 42 4.94 9.14 12.31
CA GLY A 42 3.56 8.75 12.10
C GLY A 42 3.14 8.81 10.62
N THR A 43 3.52 9.86 9.89
CA THR A 43 3.21 9.97 8.46
C THR A 43 3.93 8.91 7.63
N LYS A 44 5.21 8.65 7.90
CA LYS A 44 5.97 7.58 7.24
C LYS A 44 5.38 6.20 7.50
N THR A 45 4.94 5.94 8.73
CA THR A 45 4.30 4.68 9.09
C THR A 45 2.98 4.50 8.34
N LEU A 46 2.18 5.56 8.23
CA LEU A 46 0.92 5.53 7.48
C LEU A 46 1.15 5.31 5.98
N GLU A 47 2.15 5.98 5.41
CA GLU A 47 2.57 5.81 4.02
C GLU A 47 3.02 4.37 3.75
N MET A 48 3.84 3.80 4.64
CA MET A 48 4.29 2.41 4.56
C MET A 48 3.12 1.41 4.61
N ILE A 49 2.18 1.59 5.54
CA ILE A 49 1.00 0.72 5.65
C ILE A 49 0.14 0.84 4.38
N TYR A 50 -0.05 2.05 3.88
CA TYR A 50 -0.83 2.27 2.68
C TYR A 50 -0.19 1.58 1.46
N GLN A 51 1.10 1.81 1.22
CA GLN A 51 1.82 1.28 0.06
C GLN A 51 2.03 -0.24 0.10
N HIS A 52 2.26 -0.83 1.28
CA HIS A 52 2.60 -2.26 1.39
C HIS A 52 1.45 -3.16 1.81
N LYS A 53 0.32 -2.60 2.25
CA LYS A 53 -0.84 -3.40 2.69
C LYS A 53 -2.13 -3.01 1.97
N VAL A 54 -2.49 -1.73 1.99
CA VAL A 54 -3.80 -1.29 1.47
C VAL A 54 -3.84 -1.34 -0.05
N MET A 55 -2.83 -0.78 -0.72
CA MET A 55 -2.77 -0.72 -2.18
C MET A 55 -2.71 -2.12 -2.81
N PRO A 56 -1.82 -3.05 -2.37
CA PRO A 56 -1.79 -4.40 -2.94
C PRO A 56 -3.08 -5.19 -2.70
N LEU A 57 -3.76 -4.94 -1.57
CA LEU A 57 -5.05 -5.56 -1.29
C LEU A 57 -6.16 -5.03 -2.22
N ASP A 58 -6.16 -3.74 -2.52
CA ASP A 58 -7.09 -3.17 -3.50
C ASP A 58 -6.82 -3.69 -4.91
N ASP A 59 -5.55 -3.79 -5.30
CA ASP A 59 -5.16 -4.35 -6.61
C ASP A 59 -5.58 -5.82 -6.73
N LEU A 60 -5.42 -6.63 -5.67
CA LEU A 60 -5.94 -8.00 -5.62
C LEU A 60 -7.46 -8.04 -5.81
N ARG A 61 -8.18 -7.13 -5.17
CA ARG A 61 -9.63 -7.00 -5.32
C ARG A 61 -10.00 -6.60 -6.76
N GLN A 62 -9.23 -5.73 -7.39
CA GLN A 62 -9.43 -5.37 -8.80
C GLN A 62 -9.21 -6.58 -9.72
N ILE A 63 -8.19 -7.40 -9.48
CA ILE A 63 -7.99 -8.66 -10.23
C ILE A 63 -9.23 -9.56 -10.13
N GLN A 64 -9.80 -9.72 -8.93
CA GLN A 64 -11.04 -10.50 -8.75
C GLN A 64 -12.22 -9.94 -9.54
N PHE A 65 -12.36 -8.61 -9.61
CA PHE A 65 -13.39 -7.97 -10.42
C PHE A 65 -13.18 -8.21 -11.92
N VAL A 66 -11.94 -8.13 -12.40
CA VAL A 66 -11.62 -8.41 -13.82
C VAL A 66 -11.97 -9.85 -14.17
N PHE A 67 -11.61 -10.83 -13.33
CA PHE A 67 -12.01 -12.22 -13.55
C PHE A 67 -13.52 -12.40 -13.63
N ARG A 68 -14.26 -11.73 -12.75
CA ARG A 68 -15.73 -11.78 -12.75
C ARG A 68 -16.33 -11.16 -14.01
N GLU A 69 -15.77 -10.05 -14.50
CA GLU A 69 -16.20 -9.45 -15.77
C GLU A 69 -15.94 -10.37 -16.96
N ILE A 70 -14.77 -11.02 -17.00
CA ILE A 70 -14.46 -12.05 -18.00
C ILE A 70 -15.55 -13.13 -17.97
N GLU A 71 -15.86 -13.68 -16.79
CA GLU A 71 -16.90 -14.69 -16.62
C GLU A 71 -18.27 -14.22 -17.13
N TYR A 72 -18.71 -13.02 -16.75
CA TYR A 72 -19.99 -12.47 -17.21
C TYR A 72 -20.06 -12.35 -18.72
N ARG A 73 -18.99 -11.88 -19.37
CA ARG A 73 -18.96 -11.77 -20.83
C ARG A 73 -18.93 -13.13 -21.50
N MET A 74 -18.22 -14.12 -20.94
CA MET A 74 -18.27 -15.50 -21.46
C MET A 74 -19.68 -16.07 -21.42
N VAL A 75 -20.39 -15.89 -20.31
CA VAL A 75 -21.80 -16.31 -20.19
C VAL A 75 -22.68 -15.54 -21.17
N GLY A 76 -22.44 -14.23 -21.34
CA GLY A 76 -23.16 -13.38 -22.29
C GLY A 76 -23.02 -13.85 -23.74
N VAL A 77 -21.81 -14.21 -24.17
CA VAL A 77 -21.58 -14.76 -25.51
C VAL A 77 -22.26 -16.11 -25.68
N LYS A 78 -22.14 -17.00 -24.68
CA LYS A 78 -22.80 -18.31 -24.71
C LYS A 78 -24.33 -18.21 -24.76
N ALA A 79 -24.89 -17.19 -24.12
CA ALA A 79 -26.32 -16.91 -24.13
C ALA A 79 -26.79 -16.13 -25.38
N GLU A 80 -25.89 -15.82 -26.32
CA GLU A 80 -26.15 -15.01 -27.52
C GLU A 80 -26.64 -13.59 -27.20
N ILE A 81 -26.31 -13.08 -26.01
CA ILE A 81 -26.65 -11.72 -25.55
C ILE A 81 -25.49 -10.74 -25.82
N ALA A 82 -24.26 -11.25 -26.01
CA ALA A 82 -23.08 -10.46 -26.31
C ALA A 82 -22.34 -11.00 -27.54
N ASP A 83 -21.74 -10.09 -28.31
CA ASP A 83 -20.97 -10.46 -29.50
C ASP A 83 -19.63 -11.10 -29.14
N ALA A 84 -19.25 -12.13 -29.89
CA ALA A 84 -18.02 -12.89 -29.69
C ALA A 84 -16.75 -12.04 -29.91
N ILE A 85 -16.65 -11.32 -31.03
CA ILE A 85 -15.44 -10.56 -31.40
C ILE A 85 -15.09 -9.46 -30.37
N PRO A 86 -16.03 -8.58 -29.95
CA PRO A 86 -15.75 -7.59 -28.91
C PRO A 86 -15.40 -8.22 -27.56
N SER A 87 -16.01 -9.37 -27.23
CA SER A 87 -15.71 -10.11 -26.01
C SER A 87 -14.31 -10.73 -26.03
N GLY A 88 -13.84 -11.18 -27.19
CA GLY A 88 -12.47 -11.64 -27.39
C GLY A 88 -11.44 -10.52 -27.23
N LYS A 89 -11.69 -9.34 -27.80
CA LYS A 89 -10.83 -8.17 -27.58
C LYS A 89 -10.76 -7.77 -26.11
N HIS A 90 -11.92 -7.73 -25.44
CA HIS A 90 -12.00 -7.45 -24.02
C HIS A 90 -11.24 -8.47 -23.16
N LEU A 91 -11.28 -9.76 -23.52
CA LEU A 91 -10.52 -10.80 -22.84
C LEU A 91 -9.01 -10.51 -22.86
N ASN A 92 -8.46 -10.13 -24.02
CA ASN A 92 -7.05 -9.79 -24.17
C ASN A 92 -6.67 -8.56 -23.33
N GLU A 93 -7.48 -7.49 -23.42
CA GLU A 93 -7.31 -6.29 -22.58
C GLU A 93 -7.36 -6.61 -21.08
N SER A 94 -8.24 -7.52 -20.67
CA SER A 94 -8.40 -7.96 -19.28
C SER A 94 -7.18 -8.75 -18.78
N ILE A 95 -6.60 -9.62 -19.60
CA ILE A 95 -5.36 -10.34 -19.27
C ILE A 95 -4.23 -9.34 -19.05
N GLY A 96 -4.04 -8.39 -19.97
CA GLY A 96 -3.02 -7.35 -19.80
C GLY A 96 -3.21 -6.51 -18.53
N LYS A 97 -4.45 -6.23 -18.14
CA LYS A 97 -4.77 -5.55 -16.89
C LYS A 97 -4.42 -6.39 -15.65
N ILE A 98 -4.70 -7.70 -15.67
CA ILE A 98 -4.33 -8.59 -14.56
C ILE A 98 -2.81 -8.71 -14.46
N ASP A 99 -2.08 -8.81 -15.58
CA ASP A 99 -0.62 -8.85 -15.60
C ASP A 99 0.01 -7.61 -14.94
N ALA A 100 -0.51 -6.42 -15.27
CA ALA A 100 -0.06 -5.17 -14.68
C ALA A 100 -0.31 -5.12 -13.16
N LEU A 101 -1.55 -5.39 -12.74
CA LEU A 101 -1.93 -5.39 -11.32
C LEU A 101 -1.10 -6.40 -10.52
N TRP A 102 -0.94 -7.62 -11.04
CA TRP A 102 -0.13 -8.65 -10.37
C TRP A 102 1.34 -8.25 -10.29
N GLY A 103 1.88 -7.65 -11.35
CA GLY A 103 3.26 -7.14 -11.36
C GLY A 103 3.52 -6.08 -10.28
N ASP A 104 2.52 -5.25 -9.96
CA ASP A 104 2.63 -4.24 -8.91
C ASP A 104 2.46 -4.85 -7.50
N ILE A 105 1.50 -5.76 -7.32
CA ILE A 105 1.32 -6.52 -6.07
C ILE A 105 2.59 -7.29 -5.72
N ASN A 106 3.15 -8.04 -6.67
CA ASN A 106 4.30 -8.93 -6.42
C ASN A 106 5.58 -8.16 -6.04
N LYS A 107 5.68 -6.88 -6.44
CA LYS A 107 6.77 -5.99 -6.00
C LYS A 107 6.54 -5.40 -4.61
N ALA A 108 5.28 -5.21 -4.22
CA ALA A 108 4.91 -4.51 -2.99
C ALA A 108 4.76 -5.42 -1.78
N ILE A 109 4.46 -6.70 -1.98
CA ILE A 109 4.29 -7.68 -0.89
C ILE A 109 5.63 -8.21 -0.37
N THR A 110 5.72 -8.41 0.95
CA THR A 110 6.87 -9.09 1.55
C THR A 110 6.66 -10.59 1.49
N VAL A 111 7.61 -11.32 0.89
CA VAL A 111 7.52 -12.77 0.74
C VAL A 111 8.07 -13.46 1.99
N ASP A 112 7.17 -13.88 2.86
CA ASP A 112 7.43 -14.88 3.90
C ASP A 112 7.02 -16.30 3.44
N ASP A 113 7.35 -17.32 4.23
CA ASP A 113 7.08 -18.71 3.87
C ASP A 113 5.58 -19.03 3.76
N LEU A 114 4.72 -18.29 4.46
CA LEU A 114 3.26 -18.43 4.37
C LEU A 114 2.73 -17.81 3.07
N MET A 115 3.20 -16.62 2.72
CA MET A 115 2.81 -15.90 1.50
C MET A 115 3.35 -16.57 0.24
N ARG A 116 4.52 -17.19 0.30
CA ARG A 116 5.15 -17.87 -0.84
C ARG A 116 4.22 -18.91 -1.48
N LYS A 117 3.55 -19.72 -0.65
CA LYS A 117 2.62 -20.74 -1.13
C LYS A 117 1.40 -20.15 -1.84
N GLU A 118 0.87 -19.04 -1.32
CA GLU A 118 -0.28 -18.35 -1.91
C GLU A 118 0.08 -17.67 -3.23
N ILE A 119 1.27 -17.06 -3.31
CA ILE A 119 1.84 -16.49 -4.54
C ILE A 119 1.99 -17.57 -5.60
N GLU A 120 2.66 -18.67 -5.29
CA GLU A 120 2.84 -19.81 -6.21
C GLU A 120 1.50 -20.41 -6.64
N GLY A 121 0.53 -20.49 -5.72
CA GLY A 121 -0.83 -20.94 -6.00
C GLY A 121 -1.55 -20.04 -6.99
N PHE A 122 -1.48 -18.72 -6.79
CA PHE A 122 -2.03 -17.74 -7.72
C PHE A 122 -1.35 -17.82 -9.08
N GLU A 123 -0.02 -17.78 -9.14
CA GLU A 123 0.74 -17.78 -10.40
C GLU A 123 0.44 -19.03 -11.22
N LYS A 124 0.44 -20.21 -10.58
CA LYS A 124 0.06 -21.45 -11.23
C LYS A 124 -1.37 -21.44 -11.75
N GLY A 125 -2.32 -20.94 -10.95
CA GLY A 125 -3.72 -20.82 -11.36
C GLY A 125 -3.90 -19.86 -12.53
N TYR A 126 -3.20 -18.73 -12.49
CA TYR A 126 -3.26 -17.69 -13.50
C TYR A 126 -2.59 -18.10 -14.81
N ASP A 127 -1.46 -18.80 -14.77
CA ASP A 127 -0.84 -19.40 -15.95
C ASP A 127 -1.75 -20.45 -16.60
N GLY A 128 -2.42 -21.27 -15.79
CA GLY A 128 -3.46 -22.19 -16.27
C GLY A 128 -4.60 -21.45 -16.95
N PHE A 129 -5.07 -20.36 -16.35
CA PHE A 129 -6.09 -19.50 -16.95
C PHE A 129 -5.65 -18.90 -18.29
N LYS A 130 -4.44 -18.32 -18.38
CA LYS A 130 -3.92 -17.73 -19.63
C LYS A 130 -3.89 -18.74 -20.78
N ALA A 131 -3.52 -19.99 -20.50
CA ALA A 131 -3.54 -21.06 -21.50
C ALA A 131 -4.95 -21.36 -22.04
N VAL A 132 -5.97 -21.30 -21.17
CA VAL A 132 -7.37 -21.46 -21.56
C VAL A 132 -7.89 -20.21 -22.28
N ALA A 133 -7.53 -19.02 -21.80
CA ALA A 133 -7.95 -17.75 -22.37
C ALA A 133 -7.45 -17.56 -23.81
N SER A 134 -6.22 -17.97 -24.12
CA SER A 134 -5.69 -17.97 -25.50
C SER A 134 -6.51 -18.86 -26.44
N ARG A 135 -7.06 -19.98 -25.94
CA ARG A 135 -7.95 -20.84 -26.75
C ARG A 135 -9.33 -20.19 -26.93
N LEU A 136 -9.87 -19.57 -25.88
CA LEU A 136 -11.13 -18.81 -25.93
C LEU A 136 -11.06 -17.64 -26.91
N GLU A 137 -9.95 -16.91 -26.94
CA GLU A 137 -9.73 -15.82 -27.88
C GLU A 137 -9.84 -16.29 -29.34
N LYS A 138 -9.24 -17.44 -29.68
CA LYS A 138 -9.36 -18.04 -31.02
C LYS A 138 -10.82 -18.35 -31.37
N VAL A 139 -11.55 -18.96 -30.44
CA VAL A 139 -12.98 -19.25 -30.59
C VAL A 139 -13.80 -17.97 -30.81
N TYR A 140 -13.51 -16.90 -30.07
CA TYR A 140 -14.21 -15.63 -30.20
C TYR A 140 -13.94 -14.91 -31.53
N LEU A 141 -12.72 -15.03 -32.04
CA LEU A 141 -12.30 -14.37 -33.28
C LEU A 141 -12.56 -15.20 -34.54
N GLY A 142 -13.11 -16.42 -34.39
CA GLY A 142 -13.45 -17.30 -35.50
C GLY A 142 -12.24 -17.99 -36.16
N ASN A 143 -11.13 -18.16 -35.43
CA ASN A 143 -9.89 -18.82 -35.89
C ASN A 143 -9.71 -20.22 -35.27
#